data_AF-A0A2V7E2N0-F1
#
_entry.id   AF-A0A2V7E2N0-F1
#
_cell.length_a   1.000
_cell.length_b   1.000
_cell.length_c   1.000
_cell.angle_alpha   90.00
_cell.angle_beta   90.00
_cell.angle_gamma   90.00
#
_symmetry.space_group_name_H-M   'P 1'
#
loop_
_entity.id
_entity.type
_entity.pdbx_description
1 polymer ?
#
loop_
_entity_poly.entity_id
_entity_poly.type
_entity_poly.pdbx_seq_one_letter_code
_entity_poly.pdbx_strand_id
1 'polypeptide(L)'
;MGIRTIIHRLGDRGRADVALADGRRALDGREPRRFRRQRLGHATSARHRLRALSERSQESRVSFGGLHTDHRAIVAVAIIVFFVLTLVMAVLPGLREQATPAAAGATPREGEAERGRQVYMREGCGFCHTQFVRDLPMDRPYGRPSRAGDYALEDPPMLGTQRTGPDLADVGTRQPSEAWHMIHLYDPRAVVPQSVMPAYRWYFVEKDQAGPGDVVAPVPAGRAPSGKVIVASPDAKALVRYLLSLKQAKVSP
;
A
#
# COMPACT_ATOMS: atom_id res chain seq x y z
N MET A 1 24.02 52.83 -58.27
CA MET A 1 24.57 51.66 -57.55
C MET A 1 26.09 51.72 -57.63
N GLY A 2 26.76 52.17 -56.56
CA GLY A 2 28.22 52.34 -56.53
C GLY A 2 28.89 51.21 -55.75
N ILE A 3 29.90 50.59 -56.35
CA ILE A 3 30.66 49.47 -55.78
C ILE A 3 31.57 50.02 -54.68
N ARG A 4 31.32 49.64 -53.42
CA ARG A 4 32.18 49.94 -52.27
C ARG A 4 33.25 48.86 -52.15
N THR A 5 34.51 49.22 -52.34
CA THR A 5 35.63 48.28 -52.13
C THR A 5 36.12 48.42 -50.69
N ILE A 6 36.02 47.33 -49.91
CA ILE A 6 36.54 47.26 -48.54
C ILE A 6 37.97 46.72 -48.63
N ILE A 7 38.96 47.55 -48.31
CA ILE A 7 40.36 47.13 -48.21
C ILE A 7 40.64 46.82 -46.74
N HIS A 8 40.71 45.55 -46.36
CA HIS A 8 41.16 45.14 -45.04
C HIS A 8 42.69 45.14 -44.99
N ARG A 9 43.27 45.86 -44.03
CA ARG A 9 44.66 45.64 -43.59
C ARG A 9 44.62 44.88 -42.28
N LEU A 10 45.16 43.66 -42.28
CA LEU A 10 45.39 42.89 -41.06
C LEU A 10 46.51 43.57 -40.26
N GLY A 11 46.17 44.08 -39.08
CA GLY A 11 47.08 44.69 -38.12
C GLY A 11 46.70 44.22 -36.71
N ASP A 12 47.74 43.99 -35.91
CA ASP A 12 47.78 43.25 -34.65
C ASP A 12 46.72 43.61 -33.58
N ARG A 13 46.48 42.63 -32.69
CA ARG A 13 45.44 42.55 -31.67
C ARG A 13 45.26 43.85 -30.88
N GLY A 14 44.11 44.51 -31.08
CA GLY A 14 43.56 45.45 -30.09
C GLY A 14 43.00 46.77 -30.61
N ARG A 15 43.15 47.13 -31.89
CA ARG A 15 42.55 48.36 -32.44
C ARG A 15 42.13 48.19 -33.90
N ALA A 16 40.82 48.26 -34.17
CA ALA A 16 40.30 48.39 -35.52
C ALA A 16 40.04 49.87 -35.82
N ASP A 17 40.96 50.51 -36.53
CA ASP A 17 40.73 51.83 -37.14
C ASP A 17 40.27 51.60 -38.60
N VAL A 18 39.05 52.04 -38.95
CA VAL A 18 38.55 51.99 -40.33
C VAL A 18 38.64 53.39 -40.93
N ALA A 19 39.36 53.54 -42.03
CA ALA A 19 39.39 54.77 -42.83
C ALA A 19 38.43 54.63 -44.01
N LEU A 20 37.40 55.47 -44.08
CA LEU A 20 36.50 55.58 -45.23
C LEU A 20 36.93 56.78 -46.08
N ALA A 21 37.28 56.53 -47.35
CA ALA A 21 37.50 57.56 -48.35
C ALA A 21 36.21 57.75 -49.18
N ASP A 22 35.71 58.99 -49.23
CA ASP A 22 34.57 59.35 -50.08
C ASP A 22 35.07 59.59 -51.51
N GLY A 23 34.79 58.64 -52.40
CA GLY A 23 35.27 58.65 -53.78
C GLY A 23 34.41 59.53 -54.68
N ARG A 24 34.71 60.83 -54.75
CA ARG A 24 34.41 61.65 -55.94
C ARG A 24 35.71 61.93 -56.68
N ARG A 25 35.90 61.30 -57.84
CA ARG A 25 37.06 61.54 -58.73
C ARG A 25 37.01 62.99 -59.25
N ALA A 26 38.03 63.78 -58.95
CA ALA A 26 38.38 64.98 -59.70
C ALA A 26 39.35 64.57 -60.83
N LEU A 27 39.10 65.06 -62.05
CA LEU A 27 39.88 64.76 -63.26
C LEU A 27 41.10 65.69 -63.39
N ASP A 28 41.92 65.80 -62.35
CA ASP A 28 43.10 66.68 -62.34
C ASP A 28 44.24 66.19 -61.44
N GLY A 29 44.55 64.89 -61.43
CA GLY A 29 45.89 64.37 -61.08
C GLY A 29 46.53 64.75 -59.73
N ARG A 30 45.81 65.32 -58.76
CA ARG A 30 46.34 65.66 -57.42
C ARG A 30 45.71 64.79 -56.33
N GLU A 31 46.53 64.28 -55.42
CA GLU A 31 46.10 63.43 -54.31
C GLU A 31 45.23 64.16 -53.27
N PRO A 32 44.23 63.48 -52.67
CA PRO A 32 43.35 64.08 -51.67
C PRO A 32 44.05 64.25 -50.31
N ARG A 33 44.14 65.50 -49.84
CA ARG A 33 44.63 65.87 -48.52
C ARG A 33 43.47 66.08 -47.52
N ARG A 34 42.98 65.00 -46.88
CA ARG A 34 42.43 65.01 -45.50
C ARG A 34 41.83 63.64 -45.11
N PHE A 35 42.31 63.08 -44.00
CA PHE A 35 41.68 61.95 -43.30
C PHE A 35 41.03 62.45 -42.00
N ARG A 36 39.75 62.14 -41.78
CA ARG A 36 39.08 62.34 -40.49
C ARG A 36 39.01 61.00 -39.76
N ARG A 37 39.76 60.84 -38.67
CA ARG A 37 39.65 59.70 -37.76
C ARG A 37 38.48 59.92 -36.81
N GLN A 38 37.64 58.89 -36.62
CA GLN A 38 36.56 58.90 -35.64
C GLN A 38 36.72 57.68 -34.73
N ARG A 39 36.77 57.90 -33.40
CA ARG A 39 36.88 56.83 -32.39
C ARG A 39 35.50 56.21 -32.15
N LEU A 40 35.38 54.91 -32.34
CA LEU A 40 34.24 54.12 -31.85
C LEU A 40 34.49 53.74 -30.38
N GLY A 41 33.55 54.08 -29.49
CA GLY A 41 33.61 53.78 -28.06
C GLY A 41 33.59 52.27 -27.75
N HIS A 42 34.06 51.91 -26.55
CA HIS A 42 34.27 50.53 -26.09
C HIS A 42 32.97 49.70 -26.01
N ALA A 43 32.83 48.72 -26.91
CA ALA A 43 31.73 47.74 -26.94
C ALA A 43 31.80 46.63 -25.86
N THR A 44 32.71 46.75 -24.89
CA THR A 44 32.95 45.71 -23.86
C THR A 44 31.92 45.73 -22.73
N SER A 45 31.28 46.87 -22.45
CA SER A 45 30.34 47.02 -21.31
C SER A 45 28.97 46.35 -21.55
N ALA A 46 28.43 46.42 -22.78
CA ALA A 46 27.10 45.89 -23.09
C ALA A 46 27.04 44.35 -23.04
N ARG A 47 28.16 43.67 -23.34
CA ARG A 47 28.22 42.19 -23.37
C ARG A 47 28.22 41.57 -21.97
N HIS A 48 28.79 42.24 -20.98
CA HIS A 48 28.81 41.73 -19.60
C HIS A 48 27.44 41.79 -18.92
N ARG A 49 26.62 42.83 -19.17
CA ARG A 49 25.27 42.92 -18.59
C ARG A 49 24.29 41.90 -19.18
N LEU A 50 24.41 41.58 -20.48
CA LEU A 50 23.55 40.58 -21.11
C LEU A 50 23.87 39.14 -20.65
N ARG A 51 25.14 38.84 -20.35
CA ARG A 51 25.52 37.54 -19.75
C ARG A 51 24.96 37.35 -18.34
N ALA A 52 25.06 38.38 -17.49
CA ALA A 52 24.55 38.30 -16.12
C ALA A 52 23.01 38.14 -16.05
N LEU A 53 22.28 38.66 -17.04
CA LEU A 53 20.83 38.47 -17.14
C LEU A 53 20.45 37.12 -17.75
N SER A 54 21.31 36.55 -18.61
CA SER A 54 21.12 35.22 -19.19
C SER A 54 21.37 34.10 -18.17
N GLU A 55 22.37 34.25 -17.29
CA GLU A 55 22.71 33.23 -16.29
C GLU A 55 21.65 33.15 -15.17
N ARG A 56 21.05 34.28 -14.80
CA ARG A 56 19.98 34.33 -13.77
C ARG A 56 18.62 33.76 -14.26
N SER A 57 18.45 33.54 -15.56
CA SER A 57 17.23 32.97 -16.16
C SER A 57 17.26 31.44 -16.29
N GLN A 58 18.40 30.80 -15.99
CA GLN A 58 18.65 29.39 -16.33
C GLN A 58 18.76 28.47 -15.11
N GLU A 59 18.13 28.82 -13.99
CA GLU A 59 17.97 27.91 -12.84
C GLU A 59 16.50 27.83 -12.43
N SER A 60 15.79 26.90 -13.08
CA SER A 60 14.63 26.14 -12.56
C SER A 60 13.86 25.40 -13.67
N ARG A 61 14.44 25.23 -14.87
CA ARG A 61 13.90 24.25 -15.82
C ARG A 61 14.33 22.86 -15.37
N VAL A 62 13.40 22.11 -14.81
CA VAL A 62 13.53 20.66 -14.62
C VAL A 62 13.80 20.04 -15.99
N SER A 63 15.07 19.78 -16.30
CA SER A 63 15.48 19.13 -17.53
C SER A 63 15.34 17.62 -17.35
N PHE A 64 14.44 17.00 -18.10
CA PHE A 64 14.32 15.54 -18.20
C PHE A 64 15.49 14.89 -18.98
N GLY A 65 16.37 15.70 -19.58
CA GLY A 65 17.58 15.21 -20.24
C GLY A 65 18.62 14.79 -19.22
N GLY A 66 18.98 13.50 -19.20
CA GLY A 66 20.01 12.93 -18.33
C GLY A 66 19.50 11.91 -17.30
N LEU A 67 18.20 11.60 -17.27
CA LEU A 67 17.67 10.59 -16.34
C LEU A 67 18.36 9.23 -16.49
N HIS A 68 18.88 8.87 -17.67
CA HIS A 68 19.58 7.59 -17.87
C HIS A 68 21.06 7.61 -17.44
N THR A 69 21.63 8.78 -17.10
CA THR A 69 23.05 8.94 -16.74
C THR A 69 23.25 9.46 -15.32
N ASP A 70 22.31 10.21 -14.76
CA ASP A 70 22.36 10.67 -13.37
C ASP A 70 21.65 9.70 -12.43
N HIS A 71 22.44 8.86 -11.75
CA HIS A 71 21.93 7.90 -10.77
C HIS A 71 21.15 8.55 -9.62
N ARG A 72 21.50 9.78 -9.20
CA ARG A 72 20.77 10.48 -8.14
C ARG A 72 19.38 10.86 -8.61
N ALA A 73 19.26 11.35 -9.85
CA ALA A 73 17.96 11.65 -10.46
C ALA A 73 17.09 10.40 -10.62
N ILE A 74 17.66 9.26 -11.04
CA ILE A 74 16.93 7.98 -11.12
C ILE A 74 16.36 7.59 -9.76
N VAL A 75 17.20 7.56 -8.72
CA VAL A 75 16.79 7.14 -7.39
C VAL A 75 15.73 8.09 -6.83
N ALA A 76 15.91 9.41 -7.00
CA ALA A 76 14.93 10.39 -6.55
C ALA A 76 13.56 10.19 -7.24
N VAL A 77 13.55 10.03 -8.57
CA VAL A 77 12.31 9.78 -9.32
C VAL A 77 11.68 8.45 -8.90
N ALA A 78 12.46 7.38 -8.75
CA ALA A 78 11.96 6.08 -8.30
C ALA A 78 11.31 6.14 -6.91
N ILE A 79 11.94 6.87 -5.97
CA ILE A 79 11.40 7.10 -4.62
C ILE A 79 10.08 7.87 -4.70
N ILE A 80 10.03 8.96 -5.47
CA ILE A 80 8.82 9.76 -5.63
C ILE A 80 7.69 8.90 -6.23
N VAL A 81 7.98 8.19 -7.31
CA VAL A 81 6.99 7.30 -7.96
C VAL A 81 6.52 6.22 -6.99
N PHE A 82 7.43 5.58 -6.24
CA PHE A 82 7.07 4.59 -5.23
C PHE A 82 6.10 5.17 -4.19
N PHE A 83 6.42 6.29 -3.55
CA PHE A 83 5.55 6.87 -2.52
C PHE A 83 4.22 7.39 -3.07
N VAL A 84 4.23 7.98 -4.27
CA VAL A 84 2.98 8.42 -4.92
C VAL A 84 2.09 7.23 -5.25
N LEU A 85 2.66 6.16 -5.82
CA LEU A 85 1.92 4.94 -6.11
C LEU A 85 1.41 4.27 -4.82
N THR A 86 2.22 4.19 -3.77
CA THR A 86 1.80 3.68 -2.46
C THR A 86 0.66 4.52 -1.87
N LEU A 87 0.74 5.85 -1.93
CA LEU A 87 -0.31 6.73 -1.44
C LEU A 87 -1.63 6.49 -2.19
N VAL A 88 -1.58 6.44 -3.52
CA VAL A 88 -2.78 6.32 -4.36
C VAL A 88 -3.37 4.91 -4.37
N MET A 89 -2.53 3.87 -4.38
CA MET A 89 -2.98 2.47 -4.52
C MET A 89 -3.20 1.76 -3.19
N ALA A 90 -2.52 2.15 -2.11
CA ALA A 90 -2.63 1.47 -0.81
C ALA A 90 -3.28 2.36 0.25
N VAL A 91 -2.73 3.55 0.50
CA VAL A 91 -3.17 4.39 1.62
C VAL A 91 -4.57 4.96 1.41
N LEU A 92 -4.83 5.61 0.27
CA LEU A 92 -6.14 6.22 0.01
C LEU A 92 -7.28 5.18 -0.04
N PRO A 93 -7.14 4.03 -0.72
CA PRO A 93 -8.15 2.97 -0.64
C PRO A 93 -8.31 2.43 0.77
N GLY A 94 -7.21 2.19 1.50
CA GLY A 94 -7.26 1.72 2.89
C GLY A 94 -8.05 2.66 3.81
N LEU A 95 -7.83 3.97 3.70
CA LEU A 95 -8.59 4.97 4.47
C LEU A 95 -10.08 4.99 4.12
N ARG A 96 -10.42 4.77 2.84
CA ARG A 96 -11.83 4.68 2.41
C ARG A 96 -12.51 3.43 2.97
N GLU A 97 -11.82 2.29 2.94
CA GLU A 97 -12.35 1.03 3.48
C GLU A 97 -12.53 1.10 5.01
N GLN A 98 -11.59 1.71 5.73
CA GLN A 98 -11.70 1.91 7.19
C GLN A 98 -12.86 2.84 7.58
N ALA A 99 -13.27 3.74 6.69
CA ALA A 99 -14.42 4.60 6.90
C ALA A 99 -15.76 3.90 6.63
N THR A 100 -15.76 2.62 6.23
CA THR A 100 -16.99 1.87 6.00
C THR A 100 -17.74 1.68 7.32
N PRO A 101 -19.02 2.08 7.41
CA PRO A 101 -19.80 1.88 8.63
C PRO A 101 -20.03 0.40 8.89
N ALA A 102 -20.15 0.05 10.17
CA ALA A 102 -20.52 -1.30 10.58
C ALA A 102 -21.88 -1.71 10.00
N ALA A 103 -22.02 -3.00 9.71
CA ALA A 103 -23.28 -3.57 9.26
C ALA A 103 -24.41 -3.28 10.26
N ALA A 104 -25.64 -3.10 9.76
CA ALA A 104 -26.79 -2.78 10.61
C ALA A 104 -27.00 -3.85 11.69
N GLY A 105 -27.06 -3.42 12.95
CA GLY A 105 -27.21 -4.31 14.10
C GLY A 105 -25.93 -5.04 14.52
N ALA A 106 -24.78 -4.73 13.92
CA ALA A 106 -23.49 -5.22 14.41
C ALA A 106 -23.16 -4.57 15.76
N THR A 107 -22.75 -5.40 16.72
CA THR A 107 -22.31 -4.97 18.04
C THR A 107 -20.84 -5.34 18.23
N PRO A 108 -20.04 -4.52 18.92
CA PRO A 108 -18.67 -4.88 19.26
C PRO A 108 -18.62 -6.21 20.01
N ARG A 109 -17.58 -7.01 19.72
CA ARG A 109 -17.33 -8.25 20.45
C ARG A 109 -16.67 -7.90 21.78
N GLU A 110 -17.20 -8.45 22.87
CA GLU A 110 -16.71 -8.17 24.23
C GLU A 110 -16.60 -9.45 25.06
N GLY A 111 -15.93 -9.34 26.22
CA GLY A 111 -15.86 -10.41 27.22
C GLY A 111 -15.20 -11.69 26.73
N GLU A 112 -15.83 -12.84 27.03
CA GLU A 112 -15.27 -14.16 26.71
C GLU A 112 -15.10 -14.39 25.21
N ALA A 113 -15.96 -13.80 24.37
CA ALA A 113 -15.86 -13.95 22.93
C ALA A 113 -14.62 -13.22 22.39
N GLU A 114 -14.28 -12.05 22.95
CA GLU A 114 -13.05 -11.35 22.56
C GLU A 114 -11.80 -12.08 23.05
N ARG A 115 -11.82 -12.62 24.28
CA ARG A 115 -10.76 -13.53 24.75
C ARG A 115 -10.61 -14.72 23.80
N GLY A 116 -11.71 -15.30 23.34
CA GLY A 116 -11.71 -16.41 22.39
C GLY A 116 -11.12 -16.05 21.04
N ARG A 117 -11.33 -14.82 20.57
CA ARG A 117 -10.68 -14.29 19.35
C ARG A 117 -9.16 -14.26 19.51
N GLN A 118 -8.65 -13.88 20.68
CA GLN A 118 -7.21 -13.93 20.95
C GLN A 118 -6.67 -15.36 20.95
N VAL A 119 -7.43 -16.33 21.47
CA VAL A 119 -7.08 -17.75 21.35
C VAL A 119 -7.05 -18.19 19.89
N TYR A 120 -8.06 -17.81 19.10
CA TYR A 120 -8.14 -18.11 17.67
C TYR A 120 -6.92 -17.60 16.90
N MET A 121 -6.47 -16.37 17.19
CA MET A 121 -5.25 -15.79 16.61
C MET A 121 -3.99 -16.51 17.07
N ARG A 122 -3.83 -16.74 18.38
CA ARG A 122 -2.66 -17.42 18.95
C ARG A 122 -2.47 -18.82 18.37
N GLU A 123 -3.57 -19.53 18.14
CA GLU A 123 -3.58 -20.88 17.59
C GLU A 123 -3.44 -20.93 16.05
N GLY A 124 -3.39 -19.77 15.39
CA GLY A 124 -3.23 -19.70 13.93
C GLY A 124 -4.42 -20.29 13.17
N CYS A 125 -5.62 -20.31 13.75
CA CYS A 125 -6.80 -20.90 13.11
C CYS A 125 -7.10 -20.26 11.73
N GLY A 126 -6.78 -18.97 11.58
CA GLY A 126 -6.90 -18.21 10.32
C GLY A 126 -6.00 -18.69 9.17
N PHE A 127 -5.02 -19.57 9.44
CA PHE A 127 -4.21 -20.21 8.39
C PHE A 127 -4.97 -21.33 7.68
N CYS A 128 -5.95 -21.96 8.33
CA CYS A 128 -6.76 -23.02 7.73
C CYS A 128 -8.19 -22.58 7.44
N HIS A 129 -8.69 -21.58 8.16
CA HIS A 129 -10.08 -21.13 8.10
C HIS A 129 -10.15 -19.66 7.72
N THR A 130 -10.84 -19.39 6.61
CA THR A 130 -11.22 -18.03 6.23
C THR A 130 -12.41 -17.56 7.06
N GLN A 131 -12.54 -16.26 7.25
CA GLN A 131 -13.79 -15.62 7.70
C GLN A 131 -14.23 -14.61 6.66
N PHE A 132 -14.21 -15.02 5.40
CA PHE A 132 -14.53 -14.20 4.24
C PHE A 132 -15.24 -15.06 3.18
N VAL A 133 -16.56 -14.95 3.14
CA VAL A 133 -17.40 -15.66 2.18
C VAL A 133 -17.37 -14.88 0.88
N ARG A 134 -16.91 -15.50 -0.21
CA ARG A 134 -16.85 -14.87 -1.53
C ARG A 134 -18.21 -14.94 -2.21
N ASP A 135 -18.46 -14.05 -3.16
CA ASP A 135 -19.64 -14.10 -4.02
C ASP A 135 -19.50 -15.15 -5.14
N LEU A 136 -19.37 -16.41 -4.73
CA LEU A 136 -19.25 -17.57 -5.61
C LEU A 136 -20.31 -18.61 -5.23
N PRO A 137 -20.92 -19.32 -6.20
CA PRO A 137 -21.93 -20.34 -5.92
C PRO A 137 -21.48 -21.41 -4.91
N MET A 138 -20.21 -21.81 -4.95
CA MET A 138 -19.62 -22.81 -4.05
C MET A 138 -19.47 -22.32 -2.59
N ASP A 139 -19.50 -21.01 -2.36
CA ASP A 139 -19.31 -20.40 -1.04
C ASP A 139 -20.65 -20.14 -0.32
N ARG A 140 -21.78 -20.23 -1.03
CA ARG A 140 -23.14 -20.04 -0.49
C ARG A 140 -23.46 -20.88 0.76
N PRO A 141 -22.99 -22.13 0.90
CA PRO A 141 -23.24 -22.91 2.12
C PRO A 141 -22.62 -22.30 3.39
N TYR A 142 -21.65 -21.38 3.26
CA TYR A 142 -20.97 -20.78 4.40
C TYR A 142 -21.59 -19.48 4.90
N GLY A 143 -22.51 -18.89 4.14
CA GLY A 143 -23.17 -17.63 4.47
C GLY A 143 -23.46 -16.79 3.23
N ARG A 144 -23.88 -15.55 3.45
CA ARG A 144 -23.95 -14.55 2.38
C ARG A 144 -22.54 -14.04 2.04
N PRO A 145 -22.34 -13.46 0.85
CA PRO A 145 -21.08 -12.78 0.55
C PRO A 145 -20.73 -11.76 1.64
N SER A 146 -19.48 -11.79 2.07
CA SER A 146 -18.93 -10.86 3.04
C SER A 146 -18.88 -9.44 2.48
N ARG A 147 -19.10 -8.45 3.33
CA ARG A 147 -19.05 -7.03 3.00
C ARG A 147 -18.07 -6.31 3.93
N ALA A 148 -17.50 -5.20 3.49
CA ALA A 148 -16.54 -4.42 4.29
C ALA A 148 -17.10 -4.04 5.68
N GLY A 149 -18.38 -3.68 5.77
CA GLY A 149 -19.05 -3.36 7.03
C GLY A 149 -19.16 -4.53 8.03
N ASP A 150 -18.97 -5.78 7.60
CA ASP A 150 -18.93 -6.94 8.51
C ASP A 150 -17.67 -6.93 9.40
N TYR A 151 -16.64 -6.20 8.99
CA TYR A 151 -15.34 -6.15 9.64
C TYR A 151 -15.03 -4.79 10.26
N ALA A 152 -15.95 -3.82 10.18
CA ALA A 152 -15.72 -2.47 10.68
C ALA A 152 -15.47 -2.41 12.20
N LEU A 153 -15.89 -3.44 12.95
CA LEU A 153 -15.69 -3.57 14.40
C LEU A 153 -14.56 -4.56 14.76
N GLU A 154 -13.84 -5.07 13.76
CA GLU A 154 -12.77 -6.07 13.95
C GLU A 154 -11.40 -5.44 13.71
N ASP A 155 -10.52 -5.45 14.71
CA ASP A 155 -9.16 -4.92 14.57
C ASP A 155 -8.08 -5.86 15.17
N PRO A 156 -7.24 -6.53 14.36
CA PRO A 156 -7.34 -6.61 12.90
C PRO A 156 -8.48 -7.55 12.44
N PRO A 157 -8.97 -7.39 11.21
CA PRO A 157 -9.97 -8.29 10.62
C PRO A 157 -9.40 -9.67 10.32
N MET A 158 -10.14 -10.73 10.66
CA MET A 158 -9.70 -12.14 10.55
C MET A 158 -10.09 -12.81 9.23
N LEU A 159 -9.82 -12.15 8.10
CA LEU A 159 -10.24 -12.64 6.77
C LEU A 159 -9.71 -14.05 6.44
N GLY A 160 -8.55 -14.40 6.98
CA GLY A 160 -7.84 -15.66 6.74
C GLY A 160 -7.04 -15.66 5.43
N THR A 161 -6.21 -16.69 5.25
CA THR A 161 -5.26 -16.76 4.13
C THR A 161 -5.45 -17.98 3.23
N GLN A 162 -6.01 -19.07 3.76
CA GLN A 162 -6.26 -20.31 3.05
C GLN A 162 -7.48 -21.02 3.64
N ARG A 163 -8.11 -21.88 2.82
CA ARG A 163 -9.33 -22.62 3.17
C ARG A 163 -9.08 -24.14 3.11
N THR A 164 -8.26 -24.63 4.04
CA THR A 164 -8.06 -26.07 4.29
C THR A 164 -9.25 -26.64 5.06
N GLY A 165 -9.79 -25.86 5.99
CA GLY A 165 -11.10 -26.10 6.61
C GLY A 165 -12.17 -25.15 6.06
N PRO A 166 -13.45 -25.36 6.39
CA PRO A 166 -14.56 -24.49 5.98
C PRO A 166 -14.40 -23.03 6.40
N ASP A 167 -15.05 -22.11 5.68
CA ASP A 167 -15.14 -20.71 6.11
C ASP A 167 -15.97 -20.57 7.41
N LEU A 168 -15.54 -19.70 8.32
CA LEU A 168 -16.12 -19.54 9.65
C LEU A 168 -16.91 -18.24 9.85
N ALA A 169 -17.05 -17.38 8.84
CA ALA A 169 -17.70 -16.06 8.99
C ALA A 169 -19.11 -16.11 9.60
N ASP A 170 -19.86 -17.18 9.34
CA ASP A 170 -21.22 -17.40 9.87
C ASP A 170 -21.35 -18.75 10.61
N VAL A 171 -20.25 -19.29 11.16
CA VAL A 171 -20.28 -20.62 11.79
C VAL A 171 -21.20 -20.67 13.02
N GLY A 172 -21.39 -19.56 13.74
CA GLY A 172 -22.30 -19.49 14.88
C GLY A 172 -23.78 -19.66 14.49
N THR A 173 -24.14 -19.37 13.23
CA THR A 173 -25.47 -19.65 12.68
C THR A 173 -25.54 -21.08 12.14
N ARG A 174 -24.52 -21.52 11.41
CA ARG A 174 -24.50 -22.84 10.75
C ARG A 174 -24.28 -24.01 11.71
N GLN A 175 -23.53 -23.78 12.78
CA GLN A 175 -23.23 -24.77 13.81
C GLN A 175 -23.38 -24.14 15.20
N PRO A 176 -24.61 -24.01 15.72
CA PRO A 176 -24.89 -23.34 16.98
C PRO A 176 -24.62 -24.22 18.23
N SER A 177 -24.29 -25.51 18.05
CA SER A 177 -24.09 -26.44 19.16
C SER A 177 -22.73 -26.25 19.83
N GLU A 178 -22.74 -25.71 21.06
CA GLU A 178 -21.54 -25.60 21.91
C GLU A 178 -20.88 -26.97 22.11
N ALA A 179 -21.69 -28.01 22.34
CA ALA A 179 -21.22 -29.39 22.47
C ALA A 179 -20.46 -29.88 21.23
N TRP A 180 -20.95 -29.60 20.03
CA TRP A 180 -20.27 -29.99 18.80
C TRP A 180 -18.89 -29.33 18.68
N HIS A 181 -18.79 -28.02 18.97
CA HIS A 181 -17.52 -27.30 18.94
C HIS A 181 -16.52 -27.85 19.97
N MET A 182 -16.99 -28.18 21.17
CA MET A 182 -16.14 -28.79 22.21
C MET A 182 -15.57 -30.14 21.76
N ILE A 183 -16.42 -31.02 21.21
CA ILE A 183 -15.96 -32.31 20.67
C ILE A 183 -15.00 -32.08 19.50
N HIS A 184 -15.34 -31.18 18.58
CA HIS A 184 -14.55 -30.91 17.39
C HIS A 184 -13.17 -30.35 17.74
N LEU A 185 -13.04 -29.47 18.73
CA LEU A 185 -11.74 -28.97 19.18
C LEU A 185 -10.92 -30.09 19.86
N TYR A 186 -11.56 -30.92 20.70
CA TYR A 186 -10.87 -32.00 21.40
C TYR A 186 -10.41 -33.13 20.46
N ASP A 187 -11.28 -33.57 19.56
CA ASP A 187 -11.00 -34.57 18.53
C ASP A 187 -11.87 -34.32 17.29
N PRO A 188 -11.36 -33.57 16.30
CA PRO A 188 -12.10 -33.24 15.08
C PRO A 188 -12.63 -34.48 14.36
N ARG A 189 -11.89 -35.60 14.43
CA ARG A 189 -12.24 -36.86 13.77
C ARG A 189 -13.37 -37.61 14.48
N ALA A 190 -13.80 -37.17 15.66
CA ALA A 190 -14.93 -37.77 16.37
C ALA A 190 -16.27 -37.33 15.77
N VAL A 191 -16.33 -36.13 15.18
CA VAL A 191 -17.54 -35.59 14.54
C VAL A 191 -17.40 -35.42 13.03
N VAL A 192 -16.16 -35.33 12.51
CA VAL A 192 -15.85 -35.27 11.08
C VAL A 192 -14.73 -36.27 10.79
N PRO A 193 -15.02 -37.55 10.52
CA PRO A 193 -14.02 -38.62 10.41
C PRO A 193 -12.84 -38.32 9.47
N GLN A 194 -13.10 -37.61 8.37
CA GLN A 194 -12.13 -37.20 7.35
C GLN A 194 -11.41 -35.87 7.66
N SER A 195 -11.59 -35.31 8.86
CA SER A 195 -10.99 -34.02 9.21
C SER A 195 -9.47 -34.09 9.26
N VAL A 196 -8.82 -33.13 8.59
CA VAL A 196 -7.38 -32.90 8.66
C VAL A 196 -7.01 -31.89 9.76
N MET A 197 -7.99 -31.31 10.45
CA MET A 197 -7.75 -30.35 11.53
C MET A 197 -6.97 -31.02 12.68
N PRO A 198 -5.96 -30.34 13.26
CA PRO A 198 -5.28 -30.81 14.47
C PRO A 198 -6.25 -30.90 15.66
N ALA A 199 -5.95 -31.79 16.60
CA ALA A 199 -6.71 -31.87 17.85
C ALA A 199 -6.11 -30.94 18.89
N TYR A 200 -6.92 -30.06 19.48
CA TYR A 200 -6.52 -29.04 20.46
C TYR A 200 -6.67 -29.55 21.89
N ARG A 201 -6.19 -30.78 22.14
CA ARG A 201 -6.38 -31.48 23.43
C ARG A 201 -5.78 -30.74 24.63
N TRP A 202 -4.77 -29.90 24.42
CA TRP A 202 -4.14 -29.10 25.48
C TRP A 202 -5.10 -28.10 26.15
N TYR A 203 -6.23 -27.78 25.52
CA TYR A 203 -7.28 -26.97 26.14
C TYR A 203 -8.27 -27.77 26.98
N PHE A 204 -8.06 -29.08 27.15
CA PHE A 204 -8.95 -29.95 27.89
C PHE A 204 -8.19 -30.74 28.94
N VAL A 205 -8.79 -30.89 30.11
CA VAL A 205 -8.22 -31.60 31.25
C VAL A 205 -9.04 -32.84 31.52
N GLU A 206 -8.36 -33.97 31.62
CA GLU A 206 -8.96 -35.23 32.03
C GLU A 206 -9.11 -35.26 33.54
N LYS A 207 -10.33 -35.49 34.03
CA LYS A 207 -10.63 -35.59 35.46
C LYS A 207 -11.42 -36.86 35.73
N ASP A 208 -11.36 -37.39 36.96
CA ASP A 208 -12.22 -38.51 37.35
C ASP A 208 -13.69 -38.09 37.44
N GLN A 209 -13.93 -36.87 37.92
CA GLN A 209 -15.27 -36.29 38.04
C GLN A 209 -15.21 -34.78 37.76
N ALA A 210 -16.31 -34.24 37.24
CA ALA A 210 -16.47 -32.80 37.02
C ALA A 210 -16.80 -32.10 38.34
N GLY A 211 -16.14 -30.97 38.59
CA GLY A 211 -16.42 -30.10 39.73
C GLY A 211 -17.50 -29.06 39.42
N PRO A 212 -17.94 -28.30 40.44
CA PRO A 212 -18.88 -27.19 40.24
C PRO A 212 -18.32 -26.15 39.26
N GLY A 213 -19.08 -25.84 38.20
CA GLY A 213 -18.69 -24.86 37.16
C GLY A 213 -17.79 -25.40 36.04
N ASP A 214 -17.44 -26.69 36.07
CA ASP A 214 -16.75 -27.34 34.95
C ASP A 214 -17.68 -27.46 33.74
N VAL A 215 -17.15 -27.20 32.55
CA VAL A 215 -17.84 -27.46 31.28
C VAL A 215 -17.26 -28.74 30.70
N VAL A 216 -18.07 -29.79 30.66
CA VAL A 216 -17.66 -31.11 30.17
C VAL A 216 -17.87 -31.17 28.65
N ALA A 217 -16.81 -31.51 27.92
CA ALA A 217 -16.89 -31.83 26.50
C ALA A 217 -17.53 -33.23 26.35
N PRO A 218 -18.65 -33.38 25.62
CA PRO A 218 -19.35 -34.65 25.49
C PRO A 218 -18.68 -35.56 24.45
N VAL A 219 -17.44 -35.94 24.71
CA VAL A 219 -16.63 -36.76 23.79
C VAL A 219 -17.20 -38.19 23.71
N PRO A 220 -17.40 -38.75 22.50
CA PRO A 220 -17.90 -40.11 22.34
C PRO A 220 -17.05 -41.18 23.04
N ALA A 221 -17.70 -42.27 23.47
CA ALA A 221 -17.01 -43.42 24.06
C ALA A 221 -15.94 -43.97 23.11
N GLY A 222 -14.77 -44.32 23.66
CA GLY A 222 -13.60 -44.79 22.89
C GLY A 222 -12.75 -43.68 22.27
N ARG A 223 -13.18 -42.42 22.31
CA ARG A 223 -12.36 -41.24 21.91
C ARG A 223 -11.77 -40.50 23.12
N ALA A 224 -12.38 -40.66 24.29
CA ALA A 224 -11.83 -40.23 25.58
C ALA A 224 -11.27 -41.42 26.36
N PRO A 225 -10.27 -41.21 27.25
CA PRO A 225 -9.79 -42.24 28.16
C PRO A 225 -10.91 -42.79 29.05
N SER A 226 -10.88 -44.11 29.27
CA SER A 226 -11.91 -44.81 30.03
C SER A 226 -12.00 -44.28 31.47
N GLY A 227 -13.23 -44.01 31.92
CA GLY A 227 -13.51 -43.55 33.28
C GLY A 227 -13.12 -42.09 33.56
N LYS A 228 -12.68 -41.34 32.55
CA LYS A 228 -12.36 -39.91 32.67
C LYS A 228 -13.44 -39.04 32.02
N VAL A 229 -13.70 -37.88 32.63
CA VAL A 229 -14.44 -36.79 32.01
C VAL A 229 -13.47 -35.77 31.43
N ILE A 230 -13.83 -35.19 30.28
CA ILE A 230 -13.01 -34.21 29.57
C ILE A 230 -13.55 -32.82 29.89
N VAL A 231 -12.82 -32.03 30.65
CA VAL A 231 -13.23 -30.70 31.10
C VAL A 231 -12.53 -29.61 30.29
N ALA A 232 -13.30 -28.68 29.74
CA ALA A 232 -12.79 -27.56 28.96
C ALA A 232 -12.10 -26.52 29.86
N SER A 233 -10.89 -26.13 29.48
CA SER A 233 -10.19 -24.97 30.05
C SER A 233 -10.94 -23.66 29.76
N PRO A 234 -10.64 -22.57 30.49
CA PRO A 234 -11.18 -21.24 30.17
C PRO A 234 -10.94 -20.81 28.71
N ASP A 235 -9.81 -21.19 28.13
CA ASP A 235 -9.47 -20.82 26.76
C ASP A 235 -10.27 -21.64 25.72
N ALA A 236 -10.55 -22.93 25.98
CA ALA A 236 -11.51 -23.69 25.15
C ALA A 236 -12.90 -23.05 25.19
N LYS A 237 -13.40 -22.70 26.38
CA LYS A 237 -14.70 -22.03 26.53
C LYS A 237 -14.75 -20.71 25.78
N ALA A 238 -13.73 -19.86 25.96
CA ALA A 238 -13.61 -18.59 25.27
C ALA A 238 -13.57 -18.79 23.75
N LEU A 239 -12.77 -19.72 23.24
CA LEU A 239 -12.69 -20.02 21.81
C LEU A 239 -14.04 -20.46 21.24
N VAL A 240 -14.78 -21.33 21.94
CA VAL A 240 -16.11 -21.73 21.49
C VAL A 240 -17.10 -20.56 21.54
N ARG A 241 -17.03 -19.70 22.56
CA ARG A 241 -17.82 -18.46 22.62
C ARG A 241 -17.53 -17.54 21.45
N TYR A 242 -16.26 -17.40 21.06
CA TYR A 242 -15.87 -16.68 19.86
C TYR A 242 -16.51 -17.28 18.60
N LEU A 243 -16.36 -18.59 18.38
CA LEU A 243 -16.94 -19.26 17.21
C LEU A 243 -18.47 -19.11 17.15
N LEU A 244 -19.15 -19.24 18.29
CA LEU A 244 -20.60 -19.04 18.38
C LEU A 244 -21.02 -17.58 18.18
N SER A 245 -20.12 -16.62 18.41
CA SER A 245 -20.36 -15.19 18.14
C SER A 245 -20.22 -14.83 16.66
N LEU A 246 -19.58 -15.68 15.84
CA LEU A 246 -19.41 -15.46 14.40
C LEU A 246 -20.73 -15.69 13.67
N LYS A 247 -21.55 -14.64 13.62
CA LYS A 247 -22.85 -14.60 12.96
C LYS A 247 -22.88 -13.38 12.06
N GLN A 248 -23.13 -13.58 10.77
CA GLN A 248 -23.25 -12.46 9.85
C GLN A 248 -24.49 -11.62 10.21
N ALA A 249 -24.30 -10.30 10.28
CA ALA A 249 -25.41 -9.39 10.46
C ALA A 249 -26.41 -9.54 9.31
N LYS A 250 -27.70 -9.45 9.63
CA LYS A 250 -28.76 -9.42 8.63
C LYS A 250 -28.57 -8.16 7.79
N VAL A 251 -28.52 -8.34 6.47
CA VAL A 251 -28.54 -7.19 5.56
C VAL A 251 -29.99 -6.77 5.37
N SER A 252 -30.24 -5.47 5.39
CA SER A 252 -31.47 -4.93 4.82
C SER A 252 -31.64 -5.43 3.37
N PRO A 253 -32.85 -5.84 2.97
CA PRO A 253 -33.14 -6.31 1.61
C PRO A 253 -32.85 -5.26 0.54
#